data_AF-U7Q3U0-F1
#
_entry.id   AF-U7Q3U0-F1
#
_cell.length_a   1.000
_cell.length_b   1.000
_cell.length_c   1.000
_cell.angle_alpha   90.00
_cell.angle_beta   90.00
_cell.angle_gamma   90.00
#
_symmetry.space_group_name_H-M   'P 1'
#
loop_
_entity.id
_entity.type
_entity.pdbx_description
1 polymer ?
#
loop_
_entity_poly.entity_id
_entity_poly.type
_entity_poly.pdbx_seq_one_letter_code
_entity_poly.pdbx_strand_id
1 'polypeptide(L)'
;MAAEADAAADDTLNGRYYASSASAAADVASLPPISHTQSRTQAPLHRLPTPPMITCIPSAVTCTFVGEGSANAVFCVVPANDVDDGSDCTPDAQDAADARDTQSVKAVKPVKDANPKMAHAGPLSTHLLRIPKAGPGVSPTTCLEHHVFYSSVLRPLLGAEWLVGQHLVQGIVSTGVHAVLDGLLRDLDRSHRRRPDWVGTGVAANVDVALLVEDMTSACKRAASSGSTTTTIQCKPKWLVQSPSAPAGARRCRTCALSAASAAASPRLPGKVTTANGATKGAGNGHADWATKGDKAHKIKPCPMVLVADPPTTPQEEAELEAALWDYVCKHLGSAVSFPPSSPFATPFSASTPPVALLKARPAIIQWLRTTDLFRRIAAIQAEYDPHGAIAVGLETGDALDRLQTAMTLRDCTCFLRVTTGLTGDASLSAAPVSVSAKLGDLDRKDGRLKLARWQAQERTLLAGGFYRGTEEPRQQTRCWLERQRD
;
A
#
# COMPACT_ATOMS: atom_id res chain seq x y z
N MET A 1 -18.53 -18.43 46.11
CA MET A 1 -17.34 -18.64 45.26
C MET A 1 -17.42 -17.82 43.97
N ALA A 2 -17.88 -16.57 44.04
CA ALA A 2 -18.05 -15.70 42.88
C ALA A 2 -17.49 -14.32 43.24
N ALA A 3 -16.16 -14.19 43.17
CA ALA A 3 -15.43 -12.92 43.20
C ALA A 3 -13.94 -13.18 42.98
N GLU A 4 -13.53 -13.65 41.79
CA GLU A 4 -12.09 -13.73 41.47
C GLU A 4 -11.77 -13.75 39.95
N ALA A 5 -12.64 -13.20 39.09
CA ALA A 5 -12.44 -13.25 37.63
C ALA A 5 -11.96 -11.94 36.96
N ASP A 6 -11.95 -10.79 37.65
CA ASP A 6 -11.65 -9.50 36.97
C ASP A 6 -10.20 -9.01 37.07
N ALA A 7 -9.32 -9.67 37.83
CA ALA A 7 -7.90 -9.28 37.89
C ALA A 7 -7.01 -9.96 36.82
N ALA A 8 -7.50 -11.01 36.15
CA ALA A 8 -6.70 -11.80 35.21
C ALA A 8 -6.75 -11.29 33.75
N ALA A 9 -7.59 -10.31 33.43
CA ALA A 9 -7.73 -9.79 32.07
C ALA A 9 -6.53 -8.91 31.64
N ASP A 10 -5.95 -8.15 32.56
CA ASP A 10 -4.85 -7.21 32.30
C ASP A 10 -3.52 -7.90 31.98
N ASP A 11 -3.26 -9.08 32.53
CA ASP A 11 -2.00 -9.82 32.26
C ASP A 11 -2.06 -10.66 30.97
N THR A 12 -3.17 -10.61 30.23
CA THR A 12 -3.22 -11.22 28.91
C THR A 12 -2.40 -10.39 27.92
N LEU A 13 -1.78 -11.02 26.92
CA LEU A 13 -1.06 -10.28 25.88
C LEU A 13 -1.98 -9.31 25.12
N ASN A 14 -3.29 -9.61 25.02
CA ASN A 14 -4.27 -8.65 24.58
C ASN A 14 -4.38 -7.49 25.57
N GLY A 15 -4.47 -7.75 26.89
CA GLY A 15 -4.41 -6.74 27.95
C GLY A 15 -3.15 -5.86 27.88
N ARG A 16 -1.95 -6.44 27.79
CA ARG A 16 -0.68 -5.71 27.60
C ARG A 16 -0.64 -4.92 26.29
N TYR A 17 -1.17 -5.48 25.21
CA TYR A 17 -1.23 -4.79 23.92
C TYR A 17 -2.29 -3.69 23.90
N TYR A 18 -3.42 -3.89 24.56
CA TYR A 18 -4.44 -2.87 24.79
C TYR A 18 -3.91 -1.78 25.71
N ALA A 19 -3.14 -2.12 26.74
CA ALA A 19 -2.48 -1.17 27.63
C ALA A 19 -1.37 -0.41 26.91
N SER A 20 -0.53 -1.05 26.08
CA SER A 20 0.46 -0.40 25.23
C SER A 20 -0.20 0.46 24.14
N SER A 21 -1.31 0.00 23.55
CA SER A 21 -2.11 0.78 22.60
C SER A 21 -2.86 1.94 23.26
N ALA A 22 -3.31 1.78 24.50
CA ALA A 22 -3.96 2.83 25.31
C ALA A 22 -2.94 3.83 25.85
N SER A 23 -1.75 3.36 26.24
CA SER A 23 -0.60 4.20 26.58
C SER A 23 -0.15 4.97 25.35
N ALA A 24 -0.02 4.32 24.18
CA ALA A 24 0.27 5.00 22.92
C ALA A 24 -0.86 5.96 22.52
N ALA A 25 -2.13 5.63 22.78
CA ALA A 25 -3.25 6.56 22.58
C ALA A 25 -3.18 7.74 23.56
N ALA A 26 -2.74 7.52 24.80
CA ALA A 26 -2.50 8.56 25.80
C ALA A 26 -1.27 9.41 25.46
N ASP A 27 -0.19 8.80 24.96
CA ASP A 27 1.03 9.48 24.48
C ASP A 27 0.71 10.29 23.22
N VAL A 28 -0.13 9.78 22.32
CA VAL A 28 -0.67 10.51 21.17
C VAL A 28 -1.65 11.61 21.61
N ALA A 29 -2.43 11.40 22.67
CA ALA A 29 -3.23 12.45 23.30
C ALA A 29 -2.37 13.48 24.06
N SER A 30 -1.13 13.12 24.44
CA SER A 30 -0.14 13.98 25.09
C SER A 30 0.72 14.78 24.10
N LEU A 31 0.73 14.40 22.82
CA LEU A 31 1.18 15.28 21.75
C LEU A 31 0.38 16.59 21.83
N PRO A 32 0.98 17.74 21.46
CA PRO A 32 0.34 19.04 21.63
C PRO A 32 -1.09 18.96 21.10
N PRO A 33 -2.08 19.34 21.92
CA PRO A 33 -3.46 19.13 21.58
C PRO A 33 -3.77 19.82 20.26
N ILE A 34 -4.42 19.09 19.35
CA ILE A 34 -5.25 19.75 18.33
C ILE A 34 -6.14 20.69 19.13
N SER A 35 -6.07 21.99 18.87
CA SER A 35 -6.78 23.00 19.66
C SER A 35 -8.28 22.68 19.71
N HIS A 36 -8.67 21.98 20.78
CA HIS A 36 -10.03 21.62 21.16
C HIS A 36 -10.43 22.49 22.35
N THR A 37 -10.11 23.79 22.32
CA THR A 37 -10.72 24.78 23.21
C THR A 37 -12.06 25.22 22.65
N GLN A 38 -13.00 24.28 22.49
CA GLN A 38 -14.42 24.59 22.62
C GLN A 38 -15.08 23.50 23.44
N SER A 39 -15.31 23.88 24.70
CA SER A 39 -16.15 23.21 25.68
C SER A 39 -17.38 22.56 25.05
N ARG A 40 -17.43 21.24 25.18
CA ARG A 40 -18.58 20.34 25.30
C ARG A 40 -19.94 21.06 25.34
N THR A 41 -20.43 21.42 24.17
CA THR A 41 -21.87 21.53 23.87
C THR A 41 -22.08 20.84 22.52
N GLN A 42 -23.08 19.98 22.48
CA GLN A 42 -23.45 19.18 21.31
C GLN A 42 -23.78 20.11 20.12
N ALA A 43 -22.81 20.38 19.27
CA ALA A 43 -23.02 20.95 17.94
C ALA A 43 -22.38 19.99 16.93
N PRO A 44 -23.15 19.42 15.99
CA PRO A 44 -22.63 18.41 15.07
C PRO A 44 -21.52 19.00 14.20
N LEU A 45 -20.57 18.16 13.79
CA LEU A 45 -19.54 18.44 12.80
C LEU A 45 -20.16 18.95 11.48
N HIS A 46 -20.52 20.23 11.42
CA HIS A 46 -21.21 20.84 10.29
C HIS A 46 -20.61 22.20 9.89
N ARG A 47 -19.33 22.43 10.17
CA ARG A 47 -18.58 23.28 9.22
C ARG A 47 -18.57 22.51 7.91
N LEU A 48 -19.44 22.90 6.99
CA LEU A 48 -19.42 22.44 5.60
C LEU A 48 -17.97 22.52 5.14
N PRO A 49 -17.36 21.38 4.74
CA PRO A 49 -16.02 21.41 4.17
C PRO A 49 -15.98 22.49 3.10
N THR A 50 -14.94 23.31 3.07
CA THR A 50 -14.68 24.18 1.93
C THR A 50 -14.81 23.31 0.68
N PRO A 51 -15.59 23.73 -0.34
CA PRO A 51 -15.79 22.92 -1.53
C PRO A 51 -14.41 22.58 -2.10
N PRO A 52 -14.16 21.31 -2.43
CA PRO A 52 -12.83 20.89 -2.81
C PRO A 52 -12.44 21.62 -4.10
N MET A 53 -11.22 22.19 -4.13
CA MET A 53 -10.74 22.86 -5.33
C MET A 53 -10.50 21.83 -6.44
N ILE A 54 -11.07 22.09 -7.61
CA ILE A 54 -10.93 21.25 -8.80
C ILE A 54 -10.21 22.06 -9.88
N THR A 55 -9.05 21.60 -10.31
CA THR A 55 -8.31 22.20 -11.43
C THR A 55 -8.70 21.54 -12.75
N CYS A 56 -8.38 22.15 -13.88
CA CYS A 56 -8.62 21.53 -15.19
C CYS A 56 -7.35 20.90 -15.74
N ILE A 57 -7.49 19.71 -16.33
CA ILE A 57 -6.42 19.14 -17.16
C ILE A 57 -6.19 20.05 -18.37
N PRO A 58 -4.93 20.34 -18.75
CA PRO A 58 -4.65 21.10 -19.96
C PRO A 58 -5.20 20.39 -21.20
N SER A 59 -5.60 21.17 -22.21
CA SER A 59 -6.16 20.65 -23.47
C SER A 59 -5.17 19.85 -24.31
N ALA A 60 -3.86 19.99 -24.05
CA ALA A 60 -2.81 19.23 -24.71
C ALA A 60 -1.88 18.63 -23.68
N VAL A 61 -1.90 17.31 -23.59
CA VAL A 61 -1.08 16.53 -22.65
C VAL A 61 -0.54 15.29 -23.31
N THR A 62 0.56 14.81 -22.75
CA THR A 62 1.17 13.53 -23.06
C THR A 62 0.96 12.61 -21.87
N CYS A 63 0.52 11.38 -22.13
CA CYS A 63 0.25 10.38 -21.10
C CYS A 63 1.13 9.14 -21.25
N THR A 64 1.64 8.61 -20.14
CA THR A 64 2.30 7.31 -20.06
C THR A 64 1.75 6.48 -18.90
N PHE A 65 1.72 5.16 -19.08
CA PHE A 65 1.27 4.23 -18.04
C PHE A 65 2.34 4.07 -16.95
N VAL A 66 1.92 4.16 -15.68
CA VAL A 66 2.81 3.96 -14.52
C VAL A 66 2.52 2.63 -13.83
N GLY A 67 1.24 2.31 -13.62
CA GLY A 67 0.84 1.09 -12.94
C GLY A 67 -0.67 1.01 -12.73
N GLU A 68 -1.16 -0.13 -12.27
CA GLU A 68 -2.58 -0.28 -11.91
C GLU A 68 -2.76 -1.24 -10.73
N GLY A 69 -3.89 -1.09 -10.04
CA GLY A 69 -4.40 -2.00 -9.04
C GLY A 69 -5.70 -2.65 -9.47
N SER A 70 -6.40 -3.27 -8.52
CA SER A 70 -7.71 -3.90 -8.81
C SER A 70 -8.79 -2.89 -9.22
N ALA A 71 -8.80 -1.71 -8.61
CA ALA A 71 -9.85 -0.71 -8.79
C ALA A 71 -9.42 0.54 -9.56
N ASN A 72 -8.11 0.83 -9.66
CA ASN A 72 -7.61 2.09 -10.19
C ASN A 72 -6.42 1.86 -11.12
N ALA A 73 -6.23 2.75 -12.09
CA ALA A 73 -5.03 2.85 -12.92
C ALA A 73 -4.33 4.19 -12.66
N VAL A 74 -3.02 4.21 -12.87
CA VAL A 74 -2.15 5.36 -12.60
C VAL A 74 -1.30 5.67 -13.84
N PHE A 75 -1.28 6.94 -14.22
CA PHE A 75 -0.60 7.44 -15.40
C PHE A 75 0.25 8.66 -15.03
N CYS A 76 1.36 8.86 -15.72
CA CYS A 76 2.06 10.13 -15.74
C CYS A 76 1.41 10.99 -16.83
N VAL A 77 1.12 12.24 -16.52
CA VAL A 77 0.50 13.20 -17.44
C VAL A 77 1.34 14.46 -17.42
N VAL A 78 1.85 14.86 -18.57
CA VAL A 78 2.72 16.04 -18.72
C VAL A 78 2.09 16.98 -19.75
N PRO A 79 2.07 18.31 -19.53
CA PRO A 79 1.69 19.26 -20.58
C PRO A 79 2.51 19.04 -21.85
N ALA A 80 1.89 19.15 -23.03
CA ALA A 80 2.63 18.99 -24.29
C ALA A 80 3.78 20.01 -24.45
N ASN A 81 3.66 21.20 -23.84
CA ASN A 81 4.67 22.26 -23.88
C ASN A 81 5.91 21.97 -23.01
N ASP A 82 5.84 21.02 -22.07
CA ASP A 82 6.95 20.65 -21.18
C ASP A 82 7.81 19.50 -21.75
N VAL A 83 7.50 19.03 -22.96
CA VAL A 83 8.40 18.12 -23.69
C VAL A 83 9.46 19.00 -24.34
N ASP A 84 10.70 18.96 -23.85
CA ASP A 84 11.84 19.63 -24.49
C ASP A 84 11.88 19.27 -25.98
N ASP A 85 11.56 20.26 -26.83
CA ASP A 85 11.73 20.20 -28.27
C ASP A 85 13.19 20.58 -28.56
N GLY A 86 14.03 19.58 -28.84
CA GLY A 86 15.37 19.79 -29.40
C GLY A 86 16.55 19.64 -28.44
N SER A 87 16.98 18.40 -28.20
CA SER A 87 18.41 18.12 -28.33
C SER A 87 18.68 17.81 -29.79
N ASP A 88 19.19 18.80 -30.53
CA ASP A 88 19.83 18.59 -31.83
C ASP A 88 21.18 17.89 -31.56
N CYS A 89 21.11 16.60 -31.26
CA CYS A 89 22.25 15.70 -31.25
C CYS A 89 21.87 14.56 -32.20
N THR A 90 22.29 14.72 -33.45
CA THR A 90 22.34 13.65 -34.43
C THR A 90 23.04 12.44 -33.80
N PRO A 91 22.36 11.29 -33.60
CA PRO A 91 23.00 10.12 -33.05
C PRO A 91 23.95 9.53 -34.08
N ASP A 92 25.22 9.38 -33.72
CA ASP A 92 26.18 8.58 -34.46
C ASP A 92 25.61 7.18 -34.69
N ALA A 93 25.78 6.67 -35.91
CA ALA A 93 25.11 5.49 -36.46
C ALA A 93 25.54 4.13 -35.85
N GLN A 94 26.07 4.11 -34.62
CA GLN A 94 26.50 2.88 -33.94
C GLN A 94 25.75 2.54 -32.65
N ASP A 95 24.82 3.38 -32.17
CA ASP A 95 23.96 3.06 -31.01
C ASP A 95 22.46 2.87 -31.37
N ALA A 96 22.16 2.47 -32.61
CA ALA A 96 20.79 2.25 -33.09
C ALA A 96 20.13 0.93 -32.57
N ALA A 97 20.79 0.18 -31.68
CA ALA A 97 20.25 -1.07 -31.15
C ALA A 97 19.40 -0.89 -29.87
N ASP A 98 19.60 0.17 -29.10
CA ASP A 98 18.96 0.35 -27.77
C ASP A 98 17.76 1.32 -27.74
N ALA A 99 17.34 1.87 -28.87
CA ALA A 99 16.25 2.86 -28.93
C ALA A 99 14.80 2.29 -28.94
N ARG A 100 14.60 0.98 -28.71
CA ARG A 100 13.27 0.33 -28.76
C ARG A 100 12.51 0.24 -27.43
N ASP A 101 12.95 0.93 -26.38
CA ASP A 101 12.22 0.99 -25.09
C ASP A 101 11.43 2.32 -24.91
N THR A 102 10.99 2.92 -26.01
CA THR A 102 10.06 4.04 -25.96
C THR A 102 8.68 3.52 -25.55
N GLN A 103 8.37 3.69 -24.26
CA GLN A 103 7.05 3.55 -23.65
C GLN A 103 5.95 4.04 -24.59
N SER A 104 4.78 3.37 -24.66
CA SER A 104 3.65 3.88 -25.43
C SER A 104 3.27 5.24 -24.84
N VAL A 105 3.69 6.29 -25.52
CA VAL A 105 3.43 7.69 -25.21
C VAL A 105 2.30 8.10 -26.13
N LYS A 106 1.21 8.62 -25.57
CA LYS A 106 0.07 9.09 -26.36
C LYS A 106 -0.26 10.53 -26.01
N ALA A 107 -0.48 11.34 -27.04
CA ALA A 107 -0.73 12.77 -26.90
C ALA A 107 -2.20 13.13 -27.21
N VAL A 108 -2.73 14.09 -26.47
CA VAL A 108 -3.98 14.78 -26.76
C VAL A 108 -3.64 16.10 -27.46
N LYS A 109 -4.29 16.36 -28.61
CA LYS A 109 -4.16 17.65 -29.32
C LYS A 109 -5.14 18.67 -28.74
N PRO A 110 -4.80 19.98 -28.76
CA PRO A 110 -5.69 21.02 -28.26
C PRO A 110 -7.09 20.96 -28.92
N VAL A 111 -8.14 21.03 -28.10
CA VAL A 111 -9.51 21.26 -28.58
C VAL A 111 -9.64 22.73 -29.02
N LYS A 112 -10.25 22.98 -30.18
CA LYS A 112 -10.32 24.31 -30.83
C LYS A 112 -11.08 25.37 -30.01
N ASP A 113 -11.93 24.97 -29.07
CA ASP A 113 -12.86 25.86 -28.34
C ASP A 113 -12.56 25.95 -26.83
N ALA A 114 -11.30 25.83 -26.41
CA ALA A 114 -10.93 25.88 -24.99
C ALA A 114 -11.17 27.28 -24.37
N ASN A 115 -11.92 27.34 -23.27
CA ASN A 115 -12.18 28.57 -22.52
C ASN A 115 -10.93 29.01 -21.71
N PRO A 116 -10.32 30.18 -21.98
CA PRO A 116 -9.04 30.58 -21.40
C PRO A 116 -9.09 31.03 -19.92
N LYS A 117 -10.25 31.06 -19.26
CA LYS A 117 -10.40 31.58 -17.89
C LYS A 117 -10.33 30.53 -16.77
N MET A 118 -9.94 29.29 -17.05
CA MET A 118 -9.89 28.22 -16.04
C MET A 118 -8.48 28.06 -15.45
N ALA A 119 -8.37 27.86 -14.13
CA ALA A 119 -7.11 27.56 -13.49
C ALA A 119 -6.60 26.17 -13.91
N HIS A 120 -5.48 26.13 -14.63
CA HIS A 120 -4.80 24.89 -15.02
C HIS A 120 -4.01 24.30 -13.85
N ALA A 121 -3.83 22.97 -13.84
CA ALA A 121 -3.06 22.28 -12.83
C ALA A 121 -1.59 22.74 -12.82
N GLY A 122 -1.17 23.45 -11.75
CA GLY A 122 0.15 24.10 -11.67
C GLY A 122 1.36 23.17 -11.76
N PRO A 123 1.37 21.96 -11.15
CA PRO A 123 2.50 21.04 -11.27
C PRO A 123 2.07 19.60 -11.64
N LEU A 124 1.69 19.39 -12.89
CA LEU A 124 1.47 18.05 -13.43
C LEU A 124 2.75 17.19 -13.42
N SER A 125 3.92 17.81 -13.54
CA SER A 125 5.22 17.11 -13.60
C SER A 125 5.69 16.48 -12.28
N THR A 126 5.02 16.75 -11.16
CA THR A 126 5.31 16.15 -9.85
C THR A 126 4.19 15.24 -9.34
N HIS A 127 3.14 15.07 -10.13
CA HIS A 127 1.97 14.29 -9.77
C HIS A 127 1.67 13.23 -10.83
N LEU A 128 0.96 12.20 -10.42
CA LEU A 128 0.45 11.14 -11.26
C LEU A 128 -1.08 11.23 -11.31
N LEU A 129 -1.65 10.98 -12.48
CA LEU A 129 -3.09 10.85 -12.65
C LEU A 129 -3.54 9.47 -12.19
N ARG A 130 -4.32 9.42 -11.11
CA ARG A 130 -4.99 8.23 -10.61
C ARG A 130 -6.48 8.28 -10.96
N ILE A 131 -6.96 7.27 -11.67
CA ILE A 131 -8.34 7.18 -12.15
C ILE A 131 -8.95 5.79 -11.90
N PRO A 132 -10.23 5.69 -11.51
CA PRO A 132 -10.91 4.41 -11.37
C PRO A 132 -11.01 3.63 -12.69
N LYS A 133 -10.89 2.31 -12.58
CA LYS A 133 -11.25 1.38 -13.65
C LYS A 133 -12.77 1.26 -13.72
N ALA A 134 -13.28 0.97 -14.91
CA ALA A 134 -14.70 0.68 -15.10
C ALA A 134 -15.08 -0.55 -14.25
N GLY A 135 -16.12 -0.43 -13.43
CA GLY A 135 -16.56 -1.51 -12.57
C GLY A 135 -17.82 -1.18 -11.77
N PRO A 136 -18.41 -2.19 -11.10
CA PRO A 136 -19.60 -1.99 -10.28
C PRO A 136 -19.37 -0.95 -9.18
N GLY A 137 -20.31 -0.02 -9.04
CA GLY A 137 -20.28 1.03 -8.02
C GLY A 137 -19.44 2.26 -8.36
N VAL A 138 -18.75 2.29 -9.51
CA VAL A 138 -18.02 3.49 -9.96
C VAL A 138 -19.00 4.50 -10.55
N SER A 139 -19.19 5.61 -9.84
CA SER A 139 -20.02 6.76 -10.23
C SER A 139 -19.16 7.96 -10.66
N PRO A 140 -19.75 9.00 -11.29
CA PRO A 140 -19.06 10.26 -11.57
C PRO A 140 -18.50 10.96 -10.32
N THR A 141 -19.02 10.66 -9.12
CA THR A 141 -18.62 11.28 -7.85
C THR A 141 -17.57 10.47 -7.08
N THR A 142 -17.17 9.28 -7.56
CA THR A 142 -16.24 8.37 -6.84
C THR A 142 -14.97 9.08 -6.34
N CYS A 143 -14.27 9.82 -7.21
CA CYS A 143 -13.05 10.54 -6.85
C CYS A 143 -13.32 11.69 -5.86
N LEU A 144 -14.45 12.39 -6.01
CA LEU A 144 -14.88 13.45 -5.10
C LEU A 144 -15.10 12.90 -3.70
N GLU A 145 -15.81 11.77 -3.58
CA GLU A 145 -16.10 11.11 -2.31
C GLU A 145 -14.81 10.62 -1.62
N HIS A 146 -13.89 10.02 -2.39
CA HIS A 146 -12.56 9.65 -1.87
C HIS A 146 -11.76 10.87 -1.40
N HIS A 147 -11.82 11.98 -2.14
CA HIS A 147 -11.12 13.21 -1.75
C HIS A 147 -11.73 13.87 -0.51
N VAL A 148 -13.05 13.92 -0.39
CA VAL A 148 -13.74 14.44 0.80
C VAL A 148 -13.36 13.61 2.03
N PHE A 149 -13.38 12.29 1.93
CA PHE A 149 -12.95 11.42 3.03
C PHE A 149 -11.49 11.65 3.41
N TYR A 150 -10.59 11.72 2.42
CA TYR A 150 -9.18 12.02 2.64
C TYR A 150 -8.98 13.37 3.34
N SER A 151 -9.60 14.44 2.83
CA SER A 151 -9.37 15.81 3.28
C SER A 151 -10.05 16.15 4.59
N SER A 152 -11.28 15.64 4.81
CA SER A 152 -12.10 15.97 5.98
C SER A 152 -11.97 14.97 7.13
N VAL A 153 -11.49 13.75 6.88
CA VAL A 153 -11.35 12.71 7.92
C VAL A 153 -9.89 12.32 8.11
N LEU A 154 -9.22 11.81 7.08
CA LEU A 154 -7.88 11.23 7.24
C LEU A 154 -6.81 12.29 7.52
N ARG A 155 -6.83 13.42 6.82
CA ARG A 155 -5.84 14.48 6.98
C ARG A 155 -5.86 15.08 8.39
N PRO A 156 -7.01 15.42 9.00
CA PRO A 156 -7.05 15.85 10.40
C PRO A 156 -6.56 14.78 11.39
N LEU A 157 -6.82 13.49 11.15
CA LEU A 157 -6.44 12.41 12.06
C LEU A 157 -4.95 12.08 12.01
N LEU A 158 -4.38 12.05 10.81
CA LEU A 158 -3.01 11.60 10.59
C LEU A 158 -2.00 12.74 10.54
N GLY A 159 -2.37 13.90 9.99
CA GLY A 159 -1.43 14.95 9.60
C GLY A 159 -1.13 14.92 8.10
N ALA A 160 -0.93 16.10 7.51
CA ALA A 160 -0.73 16.25 6.08
C ALA A 160 0.62 15.71 5.59
N GLU A 161 1.63 15.71 6.47
CA GLU A 161 2.99 15.27 6.23
C GLU A 161 3.08 13.77 5.98
N TRP A 162 2.16 12.99 6.55
CA TRP A 162 2.11 11.53 6.45
C TRP A 162 1.28 11.03 5.28
N LEU A 163 0.61 11.91 4.55
CA LEU A 163 -0.28 11.53 3.47
C LEU A 163 0.34 11.88 2.11
N VAL A 164 0.20 10.96 1.15
CA VAL A 164 0.49 11.24 -0.26
C VAL A 164 -0.43 12.37 -0.68
N GLY A 165 0.17 13.51 -1.05
CA GLY A 165 -0.60 14.68 -1.45
C GLY A 165 -1.55 14.34 -2.59
N GLN A 166 -2.78 14.82 -2.55
CA GLN A 166 -3.72 14.62 -3.64
C GLN A 166 -4.63 15.83 -3.85
N HIS A 167 -4.98 16.09 -5.09
CA HIS A 167 -5.94 17.11 -5.49
C HIS A 167 -6.80 16.62 -6.65
N LEU A 168 -7.95 17.28 -6.87
CA LEU A 168 -8.89 16.89 -7.91
C LEU A 168 -8.56 17.61 -9.21
N VAL A 169 -8.70 16.89 -10.32
CA VAL A 169 -8.59 17.42 -11.67
C VAL A 169 -9.82 17.01 -12.49
N GLN A 170 -10.38 17.92 -13.25
CA GLN A 170 -11.50 17.66 -14.17
C GLN A 170 -11.08 17.74 -15.63
N GLY A 171 -11.96 17.25 -16.49
CA GLY A 171 -11.79 17.29 -17.94
C GLY A 171 -11.21 16.01 -18.53
N ILE A 172 -11.19 14.90 -17.79
CA ILE A 172 -10.60 13.66 -18.31
C ILE A 172 -11.35 13.14 -19.54
N VAL A 173 -12.67 13.18 -19.53
CA VAL A 173 -13.54 12.75 -20.65
C VAL A 173 -13.71 13.90 -21.64
N SER A 174 -14.03 15.10 -21.15
CA SER A 174 -14.38 16.24 -22.02
C SER A 174 -13.22 16.75 -22.88
N THR A 175 -11.96 16.54 -22.48
CA THR A 175 -10.78 16.87 -23.30
C THR A 175 -10.30 15.73 -24.18
N GLY A 176 -10.90 14.53 -24.08
CA GLY A 176 -10.47 13.34 -24.82
C GLY A 176 -9.29 12.57 -24.20
N VAL A 177 -8.78 13.00 -23.04
CA VAL A 177 -7.72 12.29 -22.29
C VAL A 177 -8.13 10.85 -21.99
N HIS A 178 -9.38 10.59 -21.64
CA HIS A 178 -9.94 9.25 -21.39
C HIS A 178 -9.61 8.27 -22.52
N ALA A 179 -9.85 8.67 -23.78
CA ALA A 179 -9.58 7.83 -24.95
C ALA A 179 -8.09 7.50 -25.12
N VAL A 180 -7.22 8.43 -24.73
CA VAL A 180 -5.76 8.24 -24.69
C VAL A 180 -5.38 7.21 -23.62
N LEU A 181 -5.91 7.34 -22.40
CA LEU A 181 -5.62 6.40 -21.29
C LEU A 181 -6.06 4.98 -21.62
N ASP A 182 -7.29 4.80 -22.13
CA ASP A 182 -7.78 3.50 -22.58
C ASP A 182 -7.01 2.97 -23.78
N GLY A 183 -6.54 3.88 -24.64
CA GLY A 183 -5.58 3.55 -25.70
C GLY A 183 -4.32 2.91 -25.15
N LEU A 184 -3.73 3.44 -24.07
CA LEU A 184 -2.52 2.88 -23.45
C LEU A 184 -2.79 1.49 -22.85
N LEU A 185 -3.92 1.31 -22.15
CA LEU A 185 -4.29 0.02 -21.58
C LEU A 185 -4.48 -1.06 -22.67
N ARG A 186 -5.11 -0.73 -23.79
CA ARG A 186 -5.25 -1.65 -24.93
C ARG A 186 -3.91 -2.02 -25.57
N ASP A 187 -2.93 -1.13 -25.58
CA ASP A 187 -1.59 -1.44 -26.08
C ASP A 187 -0.86 -2.42 -25.14
N LEU A 188 -1.04 -2.25 -23.83
CA LEU A 188 -0.53 -3.20 -22.83
C LEU A 188 -1.19 -4.57 -22.93
N ASP A 189 -2.50 -4.62 -23.21
CA ASP A 189 -3.23 -5.86 -23.48
C ASP A 189 -2.65 -6.58 -24.70
N ARG A 190 -2.47 -5.87 -25.83
CA ARG A 190 -1.92 -6.46 -27.08
C ARG A 190 -0.46 -6.91 -26.95
N SER A 191 0.31 -6.28 -26.07
CA SER A 191 1.70 -6.66 -25.80
C SER A 191 1.85 -7.69 -24.68
N HIS A 192 0.75 -8.20 -24.12
CA HIS A 192 0.74 -9.13 -22.99
C HIS A 192 1.51 -8.64 -21.76
N ARG A 193 1.60 -7.31 -21.59
CA ARG A 193 2.28 -6.66 -20.46
C ARG A 193 1.36 -6.43 -19.27
N ARG A 194 0.06 -6.65 -19.45
CA ARG A 194 -0.95 -6.49 -18.42
C ARG A 194 -1.21 -7.80 -17.69
N ARG A 195 -1.58 -7.71 -16.40
CA ARG A 195 -2.01 -8.89 -15.62
C ARG A 195 -3.23 -9.54 -16.30
N PRO A 196 -3.24 -10.89 -16.49
CA PRO A 196 -4.32 -11.57 -17.22
C PRO A 196 -5.73 -11.23 -16.75
N ASP A 197 -5.99 -11.22 -15.43
CA ASP A 197 -7.33 -10.92 -14.89
C ASP A 197 -7.77 -9.46 -15.08
N TRP A 198 -6.90 -8.58 -15.58
CA TRP A 198 -7.21 -7.17 -15.86
C TRP A 198 -7.33 -6.88 -17.35
N VAL A 199 -6.92 -7.80 -18.23
CA VAL A 199 -7.02 -7.62 -19.68
C VAL A 199 -8.47 -7.35 -20.08
N GLY A 200 -8.67 -6.36 -20.96
CA GLY A 200 -10.00 -5.92 -21.40
C GLY A 200 -10.71 -4.96 -20.44
N THR A 201 -10.17 -4.66 -19.26
CA THR A 201 -10.74 -3.64 -18.37
C THR A 201 -10.23 -2.24 -18.71
N GLY A 202 -11.13 -1.28 -18.95
CA GLY A 202 -10.78 0.13 -19.21
C GLY A 202 -10.87 1.03 -17.98
N VAL A 203 -10.52 2.31 -18.14
CA VAL A 203 -10.83 3.37 -17.17
C VAL A 203 -12.29 3.79 -17.27
N ALA A 204 -12.88 4.23 -16.16
CA ALA A 204 -14.30 4.53 -16.08
C ALA A 204 -14.68 5.75 -16.95
N ALA A 205 -15.47 5.53 -18.01
CA ALA A 205 -15.85 6.57 -18.98
C ALA A 205 -16.85 7.61 -18.44
N ASN A 206 -17.49 7.33 -17.30
CA ASN A 206 -18.40 8.24 -16.60
C ASN A 206 -17.70 9.14 -15.57
N VAL A 207 -16.37 9.02 -15.41
CA VAL A 207 -15.58 9.77 -14.43
C VAL A 207 -14.77 10.85 -15.13
N ASP A 208 -15.30 12.08 -15.17
CA ASP A 208 -14.59 13.25 -15.73
C ASP A 208 -13.67 13.93 -14.70
N VAL A 209 -13.90 13.68 -13.41
CA VAL A 209 -13.08 14.19 -12.29
C VAL A 209 -12.24 13.06 -11.70
N ALA A 210 -10.91 13.22 -11.73
CA ALA A 210 -9.92 12.26 -11.25
C ALA A 210 -9.03 12.86 -10.14
N LEU A 211 -8.09 12.05 -9.64
CA LEU A 211 -7.11 12.48 -8.63
C LEU A 211 -5.74 12.66 -9.25
N LEU A 212 -5.11 13.80 -9.00
CA LEU A 212 -3.66 13.98 -9.15
C LEU A 212 -3.01 13.69 -7.80
N VAL A 213 -2.17 12.66 -7.75
CA VAL A 213 -1.50 12.20 -6.53
C VAL A 213 0.00 12.50 -6.61
N GLU A 214 0.62 12.90 -5.50
CA GLU A 214 2.06 13.11 -5.41
C GLU A 214 2.82 11.89 -5.94
N ASP A 215 3.80 12.14 -6.81
CA ASP A 215 4.60 11.08 -7.39
C ASP A 215 5.53 10.46 -6.34
N MET A 216 5.17 9.25 -5.90
CA MET A 216 5.97 8.42 -5.00
C MET A 216 6.80 7.37 -5.73
N THR A 217 6.87 7.40 -7.07
CA THR A 217 7.77 6.52 -7.81
C THR A 217 9.23 6.90 -7.56
N SER A 218 10.14 5.93 -7.61
CA SER A 218 11.58 6.16 -7.40
C SER A 218 12.20 7.13 -8.42
N ALA A 219 11.49 7.37 -9.54
CA ALA A 219 11.97 8.03 -10.74
C ALA A 219 11.62 9.52 -10.79
N CYS A 220 12.01 10.31 -9.80
CA CYS A 220 12.26 11.71 -10.12
C CYS A 220 13.51 11.74 -11.01
N LYS A 221 13.33 11.76 -12.34
CA LYS A 221 14.41 11.85 -13.35
C LYS A 221 15.43 12.95 -13.03
N ARG A 222 15.02 13.98 -12.28
CA ARG A 222 15.88 15.06 -11.75
C ARG A 222 16.92 14.64 -10.70
N ALA A 223 16.80 13.47 -10.09
CA ALA A 223 17.80 12.99 -9.12
C ALA A 223 19.10 12.52 -9.80
N ALA A 224 19.03 12.11 -11.07
CA ALA A 224 20.19 11.68 -11.84
C ALA A 224 21.22 12.82 -12.01
N SER A 225 20.77 14.08 -12.09
CA SER A 225 21.67 15.24 -12.15
C SER A 225 22.23 15.66 -10.78
N SER A 226 21.64 15.21 -9.67
CA SER A 226 21.99 15.65 -8.31
C SER A 226 22.94 14.69 -7.58
N GLY A 227 23.48 13.68 -8.24
CA GLY A 227 24.35 12.71 -7.58
C GLY A 227 23.68 12.01 -6.39
N SER A 228 22.37 11.78 -6.41
CA SER A 228 21.65 11.04 -5.37
C SER A 228 20.76 9.98 -5.98
N THR A 229 20.62 8.85 -5.29
CA THR A 229 19.73 7.75 -5.69
C THR A 229 18.55 7.71 -4.73
N THR A 230 17.32 7.71 -5.26
CA THR A 230 16.11 7.52 -4.45
C THR A 230 15.47 6.18 -4.78
N THR A 231 15.13 5.42 -3.75
CA THR A 231 14.38 4.17 -3.85
C THR A 231 13.10 4.27 -3.03
N THR A 232 11.95 3.93 -3.61
CA THR A 232 10.69 3.81 -2.88
C THR A 232 10.35 2.35 -2.62
N ILE A 233 10.11 2.02 -1.35
CA ILE A 233 9.64 0.70 -0.90
C ILE A 233 8.14 0.81 -0.58
N GLN A 234 7.35 -0.10 -1.15
CA GLN A 234 5.91 -0.15 -0.89
C GLN A 234 5.60 -1.26 0.10
N CYS A 235 5.03 -0.92 1.25
CA CYS A 235 4.55 -1.90 2.22
C CYS A 235 3.13 -1.59 2.67
N LYS A 236 2.38 -2.61 3.09
CA LYS A 236 1.03 -2.41 3.65
C LYS A 236 1.06 -2.65 5.16
N PRO A 237 1.02 -1.61 6.00
CA PRO A 237 1.04 -1.74 7.46
C PRO A 237 -0.33 -2.21 7.99
N LYS A 238 -0.72 -3.43 7.62
CA LYS A 238 -2.06 -3.96 7.86
C LYS A 238 -2.24 -4.39 9.32
N TRP A 239 -3.31 -3.95 9.98
CA TRP A 239 -3.66 -4.43 11.33
C TRP A 239 -2.48 -4.32 12.30
N LEU A 240 -2.13 -3.07 12.62
CA LEU A 240 -1.09 -2.73 13.60
C LEU A 240 -1.60 -2.84 15.04
N VAL A 241 -2.79 -3.39 15.22
CA VAL A 241 -3.35 -3.79 16.51
C VAL A 241 -4.00 -5.15 16.33
N GLN A 242 -4.07 -5.94 17.40
CA GLN A 242 -4.80 -7.20 17.37
C GLN A 242 -6.28 -6.97 17.01
N SER A 243 -6.88 -7.93 16.32
CA SER A 243 -8.33 -7.90 16.08
C SER A 243 -9.08 -7.90 17.40
N PRO A 244 -10.05 -7.00 17.63
CA PRO A 244 -10.89 -7.03 18.83
C PRO A 244 -11.69 -8.33 18.97
N SER A 245 -11.97 -9.00 17.85
CA SER A 245 -12.66 -10.29 17.87
C SER A 245 -11.71 -11.46 18.15
N ALA A 246 -10.38 -11.26 18.18
CA ALA A 246 -9.43 -12.33 18.49
C ALA A 246 -9.62 -12.79 19.95
N PRO A 247 -9.66 -14.10 20.23
CA PRO A 247 -9.84 -14.60 21.58
C PRO A 247 -8.63 -14.28 22.48
N ALA A 248 -8.82 -14.22 23.81
CA ALA A 248 -7.73 -13.95 24.77
C ALA A 248 -6.51 -14.89 24.61
N GLY A 249 -6.74 -16.14 24.21
CA GLY A 249 -5.71 -17.13 23.91
C GLY A 249 -5.09 -17.04 22.50
N ALA A 250 -5.36 -15.99 21.72
CA ALA A 250 -4.82 -15.85 20.38
C ALA A 250 -3.29 -15.76 20.40
N ARG A 251 -2.62 -16.63 19.61
CA ARG A 251 -1.17 -16.63 19.44
C ARG A 251 -0.74 -15.83 18.21
N ARG A 252 -1.65 -15.61 17.26
CA ARG A 252 -1.38 -14.88 16.02
C ARG A 252 -2.16 -13.57 15.95
N CYS A 253 -1.58 -12.56 15.30
CA CYS A 253 -2.30 -11.37 14.87
C CYS A 253 -3.23 -11.71 13.68
N ARG A 254 -4.20 -10.84 13.38
CA ARG A 254 -5.14 -11.06 12.27
C ARG A 254 -4.48 -11.26 10.91
N THR A 255 -3.44 -10.48 10.58
CA THR A 255 -2.74 -10.63 9.29
C THR A 255 -2.10 -12.01 9.14
N CYS A 256 -1.54 -12.56 10.23
CA CYS A 256 -0.96 -13.89 10.25
C CYS A 256 -2.03 -14.99 10.26
N ALA A 257 -3.11 -14.83 11.04
CA ALA A 257 -4.26 -15.73 11.01
C ALA A 257 -4.88 -15.82 9.59
N LEU A 258 -5.03 -14.68 8.90
CA LEU A 258 -5.54 -14.66 7.53
C LEU A 258 -4.58 -15.31 6.52
N SER A 259 -3.26 -15.13 6.73
CA SER A 259 -2.26 -15.80 5.88
C SER A 259 -2.29 -17.32 6.07
N ALA A 260 -2.46 -17.79 7.32
CA ALA A 260 -2.67 -19.21 7.63
C ALA A 260 -3.95 -19.73 6.97
N ALA A 261 -5.07 -19.01 7.08
CA ALA A 261 -6.32 -19.40 6.44
C ALA A 261 -6.22 -19.50 4.92
N SER A 262 -5.50 -18.54 4.29
CA SER A 262 -5.25 -18.57 2.84
C SER A 262 -4.39 -19.77 2.42
N ALA A 263 -3.39 -20.12 3.25
CA ALA A 263 -2.54 -21.29 3.02
C ALA A 263 -3.29 -22.61 3.17
N ALA A 264 -4.16 -22.72 4.18
CA ALA A 264 -5.00 -23.89 4.40
C ALA A 264 -6.04 -24.09 3.28
N ALA A 265 -6.59 -23.01 2.73
CA ALA A 265 -7.57 -23.05 1.64
C ALA A 265 -6.95 -23.32 0.26
N SER A 266 -5.63 -23.20 0.11
CA SER A 266 -4.98 -23.43 -1.17
C SER A 266 -4.95 -24.94 -1.46
N PRO A 267 -5.38 -25.40 -2.66
CA PRO A 267 -5.32 -26.81 -3.01
C PRO A 267 -3.89 -27.31 -2.81
N ARG A 268 -3.68 -28.21 -1.86
CA ARG A 268 -2.47 -29.02 -1.83
C ARG A 268 -2.60 -29.94 -3.04
N LEU A 269 -1.85 -29.67 -4.11
CA LEU A 269 -1.57 -30.75 -5.06
C LEU A 269 -1.01 -31.92 -4.25
N PRO A 270 -1.41 -33.17 -4.51
CA PRO A 270 -0.94 -34.33 -3.75
C PRO A 270 0.59 -34.34 -3.79
N GLY A 271 1.18 -33.84 -2.72
CA GLY A 271 2.61 -33.92 -2.49
C GLY A 271 2.93 -35.40 -2.39
N LYS A 272 3.94 -35.81 -3.16
CA LYS A 272 4.60 -37.11 -3.03
C LYS A 272 4.73 -37.41 -1.54
N VAL A 273 3.92 -38.34 -1.03
CA VAL A 273 4.01 -38.77 0.36
C VAL A 273 5.38 -39.41 0.48
N THR A 274 6.32 -38.73 1.14
CA THR A 274 7.56 -39.34 1.58
C THR A 274 7.20 -40.24 2.76
N THR A 275 6.69 -41.44 2.48
CA THR A 275 6.63 -42.50 3.48
C THR A 275 8.07 -42.93 3.78
N ALA A 276 8.37 -43.13 5.07
CA ALA A 276 9.71 -43.38 5.60
C ALA A 276 10.42 -44.65 5.10
N ASN A 277 9.84 -45.41 4.17
CA ASN A 277 10.50 -46.54 3.53
C ASN A 277 10.56 -46.31 2.01
N GLY A 278 11.74 -45.90 1.55
CA GLY A 278 12.03 -45.64 0.14
C GLY A 278 11.88 -46.89 -0.71
N ALA A 279 10.84 -46.90 -1.55
CA ALA A 279 10.75 -47.76 -2.73
C ALA A 279 9.79 -47.13 -3.74
N THR A 280 10.31 -46.30 -4.65
CA THR A 280 9.55 -45.86 -5.83
C THR A 280 9.54 -46.99 -6.87
N LYS A 281 8.39 -47.65 -7.04
CA LYS A 281 8.09 -48.58 -8.14
C LYS A 281 7.01 -47.99 -9.05
N GLY A 282 7.25 -48.07 -10.36
CA GLY A 282 6.25 -48.07 -11.45
C GLY A 282 5.73 -46.69 -11.86
N ALA A 283 6.05 -46.16 -13.04
CA ALA A 283 5.62 -46.57 -14.40
C ALA A 283 4.27 -45.95 -14.81
N GLY A 284 4.32 -45.09 -15.84
CA GLY A 284 3.15 -44.51 -16.49
C GLY A 284 3.55 -43.49 -17.55
N ASN A 285 3.76 -43.97 -18.78
CA ASN A 285 3.89 -43.14 -19.97
C ASN A 285 2.61 -42.31 -20.16
N GLY A 286 2.74 -41.01 -20.26
CA GLY A 286 1.64 -40.12 -20.63
C GLY A 286 2.20 -38.79 -21.14
N HIS A 287 2.27 -38.67 -22.46
CA HIS A 287 2.42 -37.38 -23.14
C HIS A 287 1.25 -36.48 -22.72
N ALA A 288 1.51 -35.46 -21.91
CA ALA A 288 0.62 -34.32 -21.75
C ALA A 288 1.45 -33.09 -21.39
N ASP A 289 1.54 -32.17 -22.36
CA ASP A 289 2.05 -30.81 -22.24
C ASP A 289 1.25 -30.02 -21.19
N TRP A 290 1.46 -30.30 -19.91
CA TRP A 290 1.12 -29.35 -18.85
C TRP A 290 2.40 -28.65 -18.45
N ALA A 291 2.67 -27.54 -19.15
CA ALA A 291 3.66 -26.56 -18.76
C ALA A 291 3.64 -26.39 -17.23
N THR A 292 4.78 -26.72 -16.63
CA THR A 292 5.07 -26.69 -15.20
C THR A 292 4.58 -25.38 -14.60
N LYS A 293 3.36 -25.39 -14.01
CA LYS A 293 3.01 -24.44 -12.96
C LYS A 293 3.95 -24.77 -11.82
N GLY A 294 5.15 -24.18 -11.83
CA GLY A 294 6.13 -24.34 -10.78
C GLY A 294 5.44 -24.15 -9.44
N ASP A 295 5.67 -25.10 -8.53
CA ASP A 295 5.15 -25.11 -7.17
C ASP A 295 5.35 -23.72 -6.56
N LYS A 296 4.30 -22.89 -6.55
CA LYS A 296 4.35 -21.63 -5.81
C LYS A 296 4.19 -22.01 -4.35
N ALA A 297 5.29 -22.42 -3.73
CA ALA A 297 5.40 -22.51 -2.28
C ALA A 297 4.75 -21.26 -1.69
N HIS A 298 3.78 -21.45 -0.80
CA HIS A 298 3.01 -20.32 -0.27
C HIS A 298 3.97 -19.33 0.39
N LYS A 299 4.17 -18.15 -0.21
CA LYS A 299 5.07 -17.12 0.34
C LYS A 299 4.52 -16.64 1.69
N ILE A 300 5.23 -16.94 2.77
CA ILE A 300 4.84 -16.50 4.12
C ILE A 300 5.00 -14.98 4.21
N LYS A 301 3.88 -14.28 4.40
CA LYS A 301 3.84 -12.81 4.51
C LYS A 301 4.53 -12.36 5.82
N PRO A 302 5.24 -11.22 5.82
CA PRO A 302 5.81 -10.67 7.04
C PRO A 302 4.69 -10.21 7.99
N CYS A 303 4.96 -10.25 9.30
CA CYS A 303 4.01 -9.79 10.32
C CYS A 303 4.14 -8.27 10.52
N PRO A 304 3.09 -7.48 10.25
CA PRO A 304 3.13 -6.01 10.39
C PRO A 304 3.23 -5.53 11.84
N MET A 305 2.90 -6.37 12.83
CA MET A 305 3.03 -6.03 14.26
C MET A 305 4.48 -5.70 14.67
N VAL A 306 5.48 -6.12 13.89
CA VAL A 306 6.89 -5.76 14.15
C VAL A 306 7.13 -4.24 14.04
N LEU A 307 6.33 -3.52 13.24
CA LEU A 307 6.43 -2.07 13.06
C LEU A 307 5.99 -1.28 14.30
N VAL A 308 5.33 -1.96 15.23
CA VAL A 308 4.76 -1.41 16.48
C VAL A 308 5.12 -2.31 17.65
N ALA A 309 6.24 -3.01 17.55
CA ALA A 309 6.78 -3.78 18.66
C ALA A 309 7.15 -2.84 19.81
N ASP A 310 7.00 -3.32 21.03
CA ASP A 310 7.48 -2.61 22.22
C ASP A 310 9.00 -2.42 22.14
N PRO A 311 9.56 -1.36 22.77
CA PRO A 311 11.00 -1.15 22.81
C PRO A 311 11.73 -2.35 23.44
N PRO A 312 12.84 -2.82 22.86
CA PRO A 312 13.61 -3.91 23.43
C PRO A 312 14.22 -3.50 24.78
N THR A 313 14.24 -4.43 25.72
CA THR A 313 14.81 -4.25 27.06
C THR A 313 16.21 -4.85 27.19
N THR A 314 16.58 -5.74 26.26
CA THR A 314 17.90 -6.39 26.21
C THR A 314 18.57 -6.21 24.84
N PRO A 315 19.91 -6.30 24.75
CA PRO A 315 20.63 -6.26 23.46
C PRO A 315 20.22 -7.39 22.51
N GLN A 316 19.79 -8.54 23.05
CA GLN A 316 19.32 -9.67 22.25
C GLN A 316 17.96 -9.37 21.61
N GLU A 317 17.00 -8.85 22.40
CA GLU A 317 15.70 -8.40 21.89
C GLU A 317 15.87 -7.29 20.84
N GLU A 318 16.84 -6.40 21.04
CA GLU A 318 17.19 -5.37 20.08
C GLU A 318 17.66 -5.98 18.76
N ALA A 319 18.63 -6.90 18.78
CA ALA A 319 19.11 -7.57 17.58
C ALA A 319 18.01 -8.35 16.85
N GLU A 320 17.11 -9.00 17.59
CA GLU A 320 15.97 -9.73 17.04
C GLU A 320 14.95 -8.82 16.37
N LEU A 321 14.61 -7.70 17.01
CA LEU A 321 13.72 -6.69 16.45
C LEU A 321 14.31 -6.08 15.18
N GLU A 322 15.59 -5.72 15.18
CA GLU A 322 16.26 -5.19 14.00
C GLU A 322 16.28 -6.18 12.83
N ALA A 323 16.55 -7.46 13.11
CA ALA A 323 16.50 -8.52 12.12
C ALA A 323 15.07 -8.70 11.55
N ALA A 324 14.04 -8.63 12.40
CA ALA A 324 12.65 -8.77 12.00
C ALA A 324 12.13 -7.56 11.20
N LEU A 325 12.51 -6.34 11.57
CA LEU A 325 12.24 -5.12 10.81
C LEU A 325 12.92 -5.17 9.44
N TRP A 326 14.19 -5.59 9.37
CA TRP A 326 14.90 -5.73 8.10
C TRP A 326 14.27 -6.80 7.20
N ASP A 327 13.86 -7.95 7.76
CA ASP A 327 13.11 -8.97 7.03
C ASP A 327 11.78 -8.43 6.49
N TYR A 328 11.06 -7.64 7.29
CA TYR A 328 9.83 -6.98 6.87
C TYR A 328 10.07 -6.09 5.66
N VAL A 329 11.11 -5.24 5.69
CA VAL A 329 11.49 -4.37 4.57
C VAL A 329 11.88 -5.19 3.34
N CYS A 330 12.81 -6.13 3.48
CA CYS A 330 13.31 -6.96 2.38
C CYS A 330 12.21 -7.69 1.62
N LYS A 331 11.21 -8.21 2.35
CA LYS A 331 10.07 -8.90 1.73
C LYS A 331 9.16 -8.00 0.89
N HIS A 332 9.19 -6.69 1.15
CA HIS A 332 8.45 -5.68 0.42
C HIS A 332 9.26 -5.04 -0.70
N LEU A 333 10.56 -5.32 -0.83
CA LEU A 333 11.38 -4.81 -1.93
C LEU A 333 10.97 -5.34 -3.29
N GLY A 334 10.55 -6.60 -3.38
CA GLY A 334 9.96 -7.14 -4.61
C GLY A 334 8.60 -6.53 -4.98
N SER A 335 8.02 -5.67 -4.13
CA SER A 335 6.85 -4.86 -4.43
C SER A 335 7.21 -3.42 -4.85
N ALA A 336 8.50 -3.05 -4.83
CA ALA A 336 8.96 -1.79 -5.38
C ALA A 336 8.59 -1.73 -6.87
N VAL A 337 8.08 -0.58 -7.31
CA VAL A 337 7.67 -0.31 -8.70
C VAL A 337 8.79 -0.81 -9.61
N SER A 338 8.51 -1.88 -10.35
CA SER A 338 9.43 -2.41 -11.33
C SER A 338 9.76 -1.28 -12.30
N PHE A 339 11.04 -0.94 -12.41
CA PHE A 339 11.53 -0.38 -13.67
C PHE A 339 11.02 -1.30 -14.79
N PRO A 340 10.54 -0.79 -15.94
CA PRO A 340 10.57 -1.63 -17.11
C PRO A 340 12.02 -2.11 -17.28
N PRO A 341 12.26 -3.40 -17.54
CA PRO A 341 13.60 -3.86 -17.86
C PRO A 341 14.01 -3.14 -19.14
N SER A 342 14.82 -2.09 -18.99
CA SER A 342 15.59 -1.55 -20.09
C SER A 342 16.51 -2.67 -20.53
N SER A 343 16.16 -3.28 -21.67
CA SER A 343 16.72 -4.50 -22.28
C SER A 343 15.99 -5.82 -21.98
N PRO A 344 15.59 -6.58 -23.02
CA PRO A 344 15.11 -7.96 -22.88
C PRO A 344 16.17 -8.94 -22.33
N PHE A 345 17.43 -8.49 -22.15
CA PHE A 345 18.50 -9.27 -21.52
C PHE A 345 18.71 -8.92 -20.04
N ALA A 346 18.00 -7.94 -19.48
CA ALA A 346 18.05 -7.69 -18.05
C ALA A 346 17.32 -8.82 -17.31
N THR A 347 18.09 -9.71 -16.69
CA THR A 347 17.53 -10.71 -15.79
C THR A 347 16.67 -10.01 -14.73
N PRO A 348 15.42 -10.45 -14.50
CA PRO A 348 14.60 -9.88 -13.44
C PRO A 348 15.38 -10.01 -12.14
N PHE A 349 15.66 -8.89 -11.47
CA PHE A 349 16.33 -8.87 -10.17
C PHE A 349 15.73 -9.99 -9.31
N SER A 350 16.56 -10.96 -8.93
CA SER A 350 16.15 -11.96 -7.96
C SER A 350 15.67 -11.20 -6.73
N ALA A 351 14.38 -11.33 -6.40
CA ALA A 351 13.74 -10.64 -5.29
C ALA A 351 14.37 -10.92 -3.91
N SER A 352 15.44 -11.71 -3.86
CA SER A 352 16.19 -12.07 -2.66
C SER A 352 17.26 -11.06 -2.25
N THR A 353 17.81 -10.25 -3.16
CA THR A 353 18.96 -9.38 -2.82
C THR A 353 18.61 -7.90 -2.98
N PRO A 354 18.58 -7.11 -1.90
CA PRO A 354 18.41 -5.66 -1.99
C PRO A 354 19.52 -5.01 -2.82
N PRO A 355 19.23 -3.92 -3.57
CA PRO A 355 20.29 -3.13 -4.21
C PRO A 355 21.35 -2.68 -3.20
N VAL A 356 22.62 -2.62 -3.61
CA VAL A 356 23.75 -2.27 -2.72
C VAL A 356 23.53 -0.93 -2.00
N ALA A 357 22.94 0.06 -2.68
CA ALA A 357 22.59 1.35 -2.09
C ALA A 357 21.64 1.19 -0.89
N LEU A 358 20.67 0.26 -0.97
CA LEU A 358 19.73 0.02 0.10
C LEU A 358 20.35 -0.74 1.29
N LEU A 359 21.29 -1.65 1.02
CA LEU A 359 22.07 -2.30 2.09
C LEU A 359 22.85 -1.27 2.91
N LYS A 360 23.46 -0.27 2.25
CA LYS A 360 24.13 0.85 2.93
C LYS A 360 23.15 1.71 3.74
N ALA A 361 21.91 1.84 3.28
CA ALA A 361 20.85 2.56 4.00
C ALA A 361 20.22 1.77 5.15
N ARG A 362 20.54 0.48 5.35
CA ARG A 362 19.93 -0.38 6.37
C ARG A 362 19.91 0.26 7.77
N PRO A 363 21.02 0.78 8.32
CA PRO A 363 21.00 1.36 9.66
C PRO A 363 20.03 2.54 9.78
N ALA A 364 20.01 3.44 8.78
CA ALA A 364 19.12 4.59 8.76
C ALA A 364 17.64 4.18 8.63
N ILE A 365 17.34 3.14 7.83
CA ILE A 365 15.99 2.60 7.69
C ILE A 365 15.50 1.99 9.01
N ILE A 366 16.32 1.16 9.65
CA ILE A 366 15.97 0.53 10.93
C ILE A 366 15.77 1.59 12.01
N GLN A 367 16.68 2.56 12.11
CA GLN A 367 16.56 3.68 13.04
C GLN A 367 15.24 4.44 12.82
N TRP A 368 14.93 4.78 11.57
CA TRP A 368 13.68 5.48 11.23
C TRP A 368 12.44 4.65 11.60
N LEU A 369 12.44 3.34 11.31
CA LEU A 369 11.33 2.44 11.66
C LEU A 369 11.10 2.36 13.17
N ARG A 370 12.16 2.41 13.98
CA ARG A 370 12.08 2.37 15.45
C ARG A 370 11.56 3.69 16.03
N THR A 371 11.93 4.82 15.44
CA THR A 371 11.68 6.16 16.00
C THR A 371 10.48 6.88 15.40
N THR A 372 9.96 6.44 14.25
CA THR A 372 8.79 7.08 13.64
C THR A 372 7.51 6.85 14.46
N ASP A 373 6.72 7.92 14.63
CA ASP A 373 5.41 7.82 15.27
C ASP A 373 4.30 7.40 14.30
N LEU A 374 4.59 7.32 12.99
CA LEU A 374 3.61 7.02 11.96
C LEU A 374 2.83 5.73 12.25
N PHE A 375 3.53 4.63 12.52
CA PHE A 375 2.88 3.33 12.72
C PHE A 375 2.15 3.25 14.07
N ARG A 376 2.70 3.84 15.13
CA ARG A 376 2.03 3.94 16.43
C ARG A 376 0.76 4.80 16.35
N ARG A 377 0.80 5.91 15.61
CA ARG A 377 -0.37 6.75 15.32
C ARG A 377 -1.45 5.99 14.56
N ILE A 378 -1.09 5.26 13.50
CA ILE A 378 -2.04 4.41 12.77
C ILE A 378 -2.63 3.34 13.70
N ALA A 379 -1.81 2.71 14.55
CA ALA A 379 -2.27 1.71 15.51
C ALA A 379 -3.28 2.28 16.51
N ALA A 380 -2.98 3.44 17.11
CA ALA A 380 -3.87 4.14 18.03
C ALA A 380 -5.22 4.45 17.37
N ILE A 381 -5.22 5.00 16.15
CA ILE A 381 -6.46 5.25 15.40
C ILE A 381 -7.20 3.93 15.11
N GLN A 382 -6.50 2.86 14.72
CA GLN A 382 -7.12 1.55 14.48
C GLN A 382 -7.78 0.96 15.73
N ALA A 383 -7.19 1.14 16.92
CA ALA A 383 -7.78 0.70 18.19
C ALA A 383 -8.98 1.56 18.58
N GLU A 384 -8.85 2.88 18.48
CA GLU A 384 -9.91 3.81 18.84
C GLU A 384 -11.12 3.69 17.91
N TYR A 385 -10.90 3.56 16.59
CA TYR A 385 -11.97 3.56 15.60
C TYR A 385 -12.60 2.17 15.38
N ASP A 386 -12.03 1.12 15.94
CA ASP A 386 -12.62 -0.22 15.91
C ASP A 386 -12.39 -0.94 17.25
N PRO A 387 -13.07 -0.51 18.32
CA PRO A 387 -12.89 -1.09 19.65
C PRO A 387 -13.55 -2.47 19.81
N HIS A 388 -14.51 -2.81 18.95
CA HIS A 388 -15.34 -4.02 19.11
C HIS A 388 -15.22 -5.03 17.96
N GLY A 389 -14.58 -4.66 16.84
CA GLY A 389 -14.42 -5.51 15.67
C GLY A 389 -15.67 -5.54 14.80
N ALA A 390 -15.49 -5.98 13.54
CA ALA A 390 -16.56 -6.01 12.54
C ALA A 390 -17.77 -6.88 12.92
N ILE A 391 -17.59 -7.90 13.76
CA ILE A 391 -18.69 -8.79 14.22
C ILE A 391 -19.69 -8.03 15.08
N ALA A 392 -19.24 -7.05 15.87
CA ALA A 392 -20.08 -6.30 16.81
C ALA A 392 -20.74 -5.06 16.18
N VAL A 393 -20.44 -4.74 14.92
CA VAL A 393 -20.98 -3.58 14.20
C VAL A 393 -22.11 -4.02 13.27
N GLY A 394 -23.23 -3.29 13.32
CA GLY A 394 -24.39 -3.46 12.45
C GLY A 394 -24.49 -2.39 11.36
N LEU A 395 -25.46 -2.53 10.45
CA LEU A 395 -25.72 -1.50 9.41
C LEU A 395 -26.46 -0.29 9.98
N GLU A 396 -27.22 -0.52 11.04
CA GLU A 396 -27.99 0.43 11.83
C GLU A 396 -27.12 1.28 12.76
N THR A 397 -25.92 0.81 13.11
CA THR A 397 -24.98 1.54 13.97
C THR A 397 -24.16 2.55 13.14
N GLY A 398 -24.79 3.65 12.70
CA GLY A 398 -24.19 4.63 11.77
C GLY A 398 -22.78 5.08 12.14
N ASP A 399 -22.60 5.66 13.34
CA ASP A 399 -21.30 6.17 13.80
C ASP A 399 -20.27 5.05 13.98
N ALA A 400 -20.67 3.90 14.52
CA ALA A 400 -19.77 2.76 14.71
C ALA A 400 -19.32 2.17 13.36
N LEU A 401 -20.22 2.12 12.38
CA LEU A 401 -19.90 1.71 11.01
C LEU A 401 -18.95 2.72 10.37
N ASP A 402 -19.19 4.01 10.51
CA ASP A 402 -18.31 5.05 9.97
C ASP A 402 -16.90 5.00 10.59
N ARG A 403 -16.80 4.76 11.89
CA ARG A 403 -15.51 4.53 12.57
C ARG A 403 -14.82 3.27 12.05
N LEU A 404 -15.55 2.15 11.96
CA LEU A 404 -15.03 0.89 11.42
C LEU A 404 -14.51 1.04 9.99
N GLN A 405 -15.21 1.80 9.14
CA GLN A 405 -14.77 2.08 7.77
C GLN A 405 -13.43 2.82 7.73
N THR A 406 -13.24 3.80 8.61
CA THR A 406 -11.97 4.52 8.76
C THR A 406 -10.85 3.57 9.19
N ALA A 407 -11.07 2.77 10.23
CA ALA A 407 -10.11 1.76 10.67
C ALA A 407 -9.77 0.75 9.54
N MET A 408 -10.78 0.26 8.81
CA MET A 408 -10.61 -0.65 7.69
C MET A 408 -9.89 -0.02 6.49
N THR A 409 -10.02 1.29 6.30
CA THR A 409 -9.26 2.02 5.28
C THR A 409 -7.78 2.09 5.65
N LEU A 410 -7.47 2.44 6.91
CA LEU A 410 -6.10 2.48 7.42
C LEU A 410 -5.42 1.10 7.48
N ARG A 411 -6.19 0.02 7.60
CA ARG A 411 -5.66 -1.35 7.57
C ARG A 411 -5.31 -1.87 6.17
N ASP A 412 -5.76 -1.18 5.12
CA ASP A 412 -5.50 -1.59 3.72
C ASP A 412 -4.79 -0.52 2.90
N CYS A 413 -4.33 0.55 3.55
CA CYS A 413 -3.50 1.58 2.94
C CYS A 413 -2.12 1.04 2.53
N THR A 414 -1.41 1.83 1.74
CA THR A 414 -0.03 1.56 1.31
C THR A 414 0.88 2.62 1.89
N CYS A 415 1.93 2.21 2.57
CA CYS A 415 3.02 3.06 3.02
C CYS A 415 4.15 3.04 1.97
N PHE A 416 4.46 4.21 1.44
CA PHE A 416 5.56 4.47 0.52
C PHE A 416 6.75 5.01 1.31
N LEU A 417 7.73 4.15 1.60
CA LEU A 417 8.96 4.50 2.29
C LEU A 417 10.01 4.94 1.26
N ARG A 418 10.31 6.23 1.19
CA ARG A 418 11.37 6.80 0.35
C ARG A 418 12.69 6.78 1.09
N VAL A 419 13.70 6.22 0.44
CA VAL A 419 15.08 6.18 0.90
C VAL A 419 15.94 6.90 -0.14
N THR A 420 16.49 8.05 0.21
CA THR A 420 17.42 8.78 -0.64
C THR A 420 18.83 8.65 -0.09
N THR A 421 19.73 8.13 -0.91
CA THR A 421 21.16 8.01 -0.60
C THR A 421 21.95 8.96 -1.48
N GLY A 422 22.74 9.87 -0.89
CA GLY A 422 23.73 10.62 -1.66
C GLY A 422 24.78 9.71 -2.29
N LEU A 423 25.33 10.08 -3.44
CA LEU A 423 26.58 9.54 -3.95
C LEU A 423 27.71 10.30 -3.27
N THR A 424 28.70 9.58 -2.75
CA THR A 424 29.95 10.17 -2.28
C THR A 424 30.72 10.70 -3.49
N GLY A 425 30.56 11.98 -3.81
CA GLY A 425 31.52 12.69 -4.63
C GLY A 425 32.82 12.83 -3.83
N ASP A 426 33.91 12.30 -4.37
CA ASP A 426 35.25 12.26 -3.80
C ASP A 426 35.45 11.50 -2.48
N ALA A 427 36.67 10.97 -2.33
CA ALA A 427 37.14 9.98 -1.37
C ALA A 427 37.14 10.42 0.12
N SER A 428 36.18 11.22 0.55
CA SER A 428 35.91 11.45 1.97
C SER A 428 35.10 10.29 2.52
N LEU A 429 35.66 9.58 3.50
CA LEU A 429 35.05 8.47 4.26
C LEU A 429 33.79 8.87 5.07
N SER A 430 33.27 10.10 4.90
CA SER A 430 31.99 10.52 5.46
C SER A 430 30.87 9.76 4.76
N ALA A 431 30.12 8.94 5.52
CA ALA A 431 28.94 8.26 5.03
C ALA A 431 28.02 9.25 4.29
N ALA A 432 27.67 8.95 3.04
CA ALA A 432 26.77 9.79 2.27
C ALA A 432 25.46 9.99 3.05
N PRO A 433 24.87 11.18 3.05
CA PRO A 433 23.64 11.42 3.80
C PRO A 433 22.54 10.50 3.27
N VAL A 434 21.93 9.75 4.18
CA VAL A 434 20.76 8.91 3.93
C VAL A 434 19.56 9.61 4.55
N SER A 435 18.55 9.92 3.75
CA SER A 435 17.27 10.41 4.25
C SER A 435 16.19 9.34 4.05
N VAL A 436 15.36 9.17 5.07
CA VAL A 436 14.24 8.23 5.07
C VAL A 436 12.97 9.01 5.40
N SER A 437 11.96 8.87 4.57
CA SER A 437 10.63 9.45 4.81
C SER A 437 9.54 8.49 4.34
N ALA A 438 8.32 8.66 4.85
CA ALA A 438 7.20 7.83 4.46
C ALA A 438 5.92 8.63 4.26
N LYS A 439 5.11 8.18 3.30
CA LYS A 439 3.75 8.68 3.10
C LYS A 439 2.77 7.54 2.87
N LEU A 440 1.53 7.74 3.31
CA LEU A 440 0.43 6.81 3.13
C LEU A 440 -0.38 7.19 1.89
N GLY A 441 -0.61 6.22 1.01
CA GLY A 441 -1.57 6.31 -0.09
C GLY A 441 -2.49 5.09 -0.12
N ASP A 442 -3.22 4.91 -1.23
CA ASP A 442 -4.28 3.88 -1.35
C ASP A 442 -5.36 4.02 -0.25
N LEU A 443 -5.81 5.26 -0.04
CA LEU A 443 -6.70 5.67 1.05
C LEU A 443 -8.17 5.81 0.61
N ASP A 444 -8.58 5.00 -0.37
CA ASP A 444 -9.97 4.96 -0.81
C ASP A 444 -10.85 4.49 0.36
N ARG A 445 -11.85 5.31 0.71
CA ARG A 445 -12.83 4.98 1.75
C ARG A 445 -13.38 3.58 1.51
N LYS A 446 -13.22 2.70 2.49
CA LYS A 446 -13.89 1.41 2.46
C LYS A 446 -15.36 1.61 2.82
N ASP A 447 -16.25 1.45 1.87
CA ASP A 447 -17.69 1.45 2.15
C ASP A 447 -18.09 0.19 2.94
N GLY A 448 -18.44 0.40 4.21
CA GLY A 448 -18.87 -0.63 5.15
C GLY A 448 -20.27 -1.14 4.84
N ARG A 449 -21.15 -0.32 4.25
CA ARG A 449 -22.49 -0.75 3.84
C ARG A 449 -22.41 -1.87 2.80
N LEU A 450 -21.40 -1.83 1.93
CA LEU A 450 -21.13 -2.86 0.93
C LEU A 450 -20.21 -3.99 1.42
N LYS A 451 -19.34 -3.73 2.41
CA LYS A 451 -18.26 -4.66 2.79
C LYS A 451 -18.43 -5.34 4.15
N LEU A 452 -19.31 -4.84 5.02
CA LEU A 452 -19.46 -5.31 6.40
C LEU A 452 -19.74 -6.82 6.46
N ALA A 453 -20.70 -7.32 5.67
CA ALA A 453 -21.02 -8.75 5.63
C ALA A 453 -19.79 -9.61 5.30
N ARG A 454 -18.96 -9.17 4.35
CA ARG A 454 -17.71 -9.85 3.99
C ARG A 454 -16.68 -9.79 5.12
N TRP A 455 -16.56 -8.66 5.81
CA TRP A 455 -15.65 -8.51 6.95
C TRP A 455 -16.05 -9.43 8.10
N GLN A 456 -17.34 -9.47 8.43
CA GLN A 456 -17.91 -10.35 9.45
C GLN A 456 -17.70 -11.83 9.09
N ALA A 457 -18.00 -12.22 7.86
CA ALA A 457 -17.80 -13.59 7.38
C ALA A 457 -16.32 -13.99 7.50
N GLN A 458 -15.40 -13.12 7.06
CA GLN A 458 -13.96 -13.38 7.18
C GLN A 458 -13.55 -13.57 8.65
N GLU A 459 -14.01 -12.70 9.55
CA GLU A 459 -13.67 -12.77 10.97
C GLU A 459 -14.20 -14.05 11.63
N ARG A 460 -15.46 -14.44 11.32
CA ARG A 460 -16.05 -15.70 11.78
C ARG A 460 -15.27 -16.91 11.27
N THR A 461 -14.80 -16.92 10.03
CA THR A 461 -13.96 -17.99 9.49
C THR A 461 -12.63 -18.10 10.23
N LEU A 462 -11.99 -16.98 10.57
CA LEU A 462 -10.74 -16.98 11.32
C LEU A 462 -10.91 -17.56 12.73
N LEU A 463 -12.04 -17.25 13.37
CA LEU A 463 -12.41 -17.79 14.68
C LEU A 463 -12.73 -19.28 14.62
N ALA A 464 -13.67 -19.67 13.77
CA ALA A 464 -14.14 -21.05 13.65
C ALA A 464 -13.02 -22.01 13.23
N GLY A 465 -12.11 -21.57 12.35
CA GLY A 465 -10.98 -22.38 11.90
C GLY A 465 -9.81 -22.44 12.88
N GLY A 466 -9.85 -21.78 14.05
CA GLY A 466 -8.77 -21.81 15.03
C GLY A 466 -7.50 -21.03 14.62
N PHE A 467 -7.55 -20.25 13.54
CA PHE A 467 -6.38 -19.60 12.94
C PHE A 467 -5.70 -18.57 13.85
N TYR A 468 -6.48 -17.89 14.71
CA TYR A 468 -5.94 -17.00 15.74
C TYR A 468 -5.14 -17.75 16.82
N ARG A 469 -5.61 -18.93 17.22
CA ARG A 469 -4.98 -19.75 18.27
C ARG A 469 -3.87 -20.65 17.73
N GLY A 470 -3.80 -20.85 16.42
CA GLY A 470 -2.85 -21.77 15.79
C GLY A 470 -3.28 -23.23 15.91
N THR A 471 -4.59 -23.49 16.03
CA THR A 471 -5.16 -24.82 16.22
C THR A 471 -5.84 -25.35 14.96
N GLU A 472 -5.66 -24.68 13.81
CA GLU A 472 -6.08 -25.22 12.51
C GLU A 472 -5.28 -26.49 12.17
N GLU A 473 -5.91 -27.44 11.46
CA GLU A 473 -5.26 -28.69 11.04
C GLU A 473 -5.16 -28.78 9.49
N PRO A 474 -3.96 -29.03 8.92
CA PRO A 474 -2.67 -28.96 9.59
C PRO A 474 -2.32 -27.52 9.97
N ARG A 475 -1.55 -27.35 11.06
CA ARG A 475 -1.08 -26.03 11.49
C ARG A 475 -0.25 -25.37 10.39
N GLN A 476 -0.54 -24.12 10.07
CA GLN A 476 0.20 -23.36 9.07
C GLN A 476 1.32 -22.54 9.71
N GLN A 477 2.49 -22.51 9.07
CA GLN A 477 3.59 -21.69 9.55
C GLN A 477 3.33 -20.20 9.25
N THR A 478 3.59 -19.34 10.23
CA THR A 478 3.55 -17.88 10.05
C THR A 478 4.83 -17.23 10.60
N ARG A 479 5.01 -15.93 10.34
CA ARG A 479 6.05 -15.12 11.00
C ARG A 479 5.45 -14.17 12.04
N CYS A 480 4.41 -14.61 12.73
CA CYS A 480 3.69 -13.73 13.64
C CYS A 480 4.61 -13.25 14.77
N TRP A 481 4.69 -11.93 14.94
CA TRP A 481 5.46 -11.32 16.01
C TRP A 481 4.86 -11.66 17.39
N LEU A 482 3.53 -11.62 17.52
CA LEU A 482 2.85 -11.97 18.77
C LEU A 482 3.07 -13.43 19.20
N GLU A 483 3.32 -14.32 18.24
CA GLU A 483 3.59 -15.73 18.50
C GLU A 483 5.01 -15.90 19.06
N ARG A 484 6.00 -15.21 18.46
CA ARG A 484 7.41 -15.23 18.90
C ARG A 484 7.65 -14.64 20.28
N GLN A 485 6.80 -13.72 20.73
CA GLN A 485 6.91 -13.10 22.05
C GLN A 485 6.32 -13.99 23.17
N ARG A 486 5.82 -15.19 22.83
CA ARG A 486 5.25 -16.17 23.78
C ARG A 486 6.10 -17.43 23.95
N ASP A 487 7.06 -17.65 23.06
CA ASP A 487 8.02 -18.75 23.11
C ASP A 487 9.29 -18.24 23.82
#